data_AF-A0A256HNZ8-F1
#
_entry.id   AF-A0A256HNZ8-F1
#
_cell.length_a   1.000
_cell.length_b   1.000
_cell.length_c   1.000
_cell.angle_alpha   90.00
_cell.angle_beta   90.00
_cell.angle_gamma   90.00
#
_symmetry.space_group_name_H-M   'P 1'
#
loop_
_entity.id
_entity.type
_entity.pdbx_description
1 polymer ?
#
loop_
_entity_poly.entity_id
_entity_poly.type
_entity_poly.pdbx_seq_one_letter_code
_entity_poly.pdbx_strand_id
1 'polypeptide(L)'
;MIRGASSVLPRSADAAGVLVVGGFLTLLAWVATPVWVGGVLAVPPLVVLAPLALAPAFVLRGYLVRVVAGGGATGNREGAPPFVAWNELYRDGAKSVLLSALLLAPLALLFAVAALAFAAVETGAVDLAPATGLAERALGPRSAPAVLGAGGGLLSVAVAAYLLAFAYVRPAALAAFAASGRLRDALRPGRVAAVAGSAEYATTWLVAVAALGAGYALAAPLVPLVAGVPLAFAVRVVAHALYGRGAADAIEFDAAEPSEPAESADSPAAGASESPAPPSASPTAASGAPPEPADPSPDRFDGGSRRSATEASAAVQTGRTVPIGADRGARTGVDSAGFEWNAEGDVESGDERAPPPDDGHGGDRAERGGTDRRDTDRGGAADGFDWSAPVDAEDKS
;
A
#
# COMPACT_ATOMS: atom_id res chain seq x y z
N MET A 1 20.00 -5.55 -6.45
CA MET A 1 18.55 -5.64 -6.12
C MET A 1 18.27 -5.80 -4.63
N ILE A 2 18.83 -6.80 -3.93
CA ILE A 2 18.55 -7.07 -2.51
C ILE A 2 18.87 -5.88 -1.58
N ARG A 3 20.05 -5.24 -1.74
CA ARG A 3 20.47 -4.08 -0.93
C ARG A 3 19.48 -2.89 -1.00
N GLY A 4 18.84 -2.71 -2.16
CA GLY A 4 17.84 -1.66 -2.36
C GLY A 4 16.44 -2.01 -1.81
N ALA A 5 16.15 -3.29 -1.55
CA ALA A 5 14.90 -3.73 -0.94
C ALA A 5 15.03 -3.85 0.60
N SER A 6 16.20 -4.27 1.09
CA SER A 6 16.48 -4.34 2.54
C SER A 6 16.64 -2.97 3.20
N SER A 7 16.96 -1.93 2.42
CA SER A 7 17.06 -0.54 2.88
C SER A 7 15.71 0.20 2.91
N VAL A 8 14.62 -0.44 2.49
CA VAL A 8 13.29 0.19 2.43
C VAL A 8 12.79 0.56 3.82
N LEU A 9 12.87 -0.35 4.81
CA LEU A 9 12.51 -0.02 6.20
C LEU A 9 13.51 0.97 6.85
N PRO A 10 14.84 0.77 6.78
CA PRO A 10 15.78 1.70 7.40
C PRO A 10 15.75 3.14 6.85
N ARG A 11 15.28 3.35 5.61
CA ARG A 11 15.17 4.69 5.00
C ARG A 11 13.88 5.41 5.30
N SER A 12 12.82 4.72 5.74
CA SER A 12 11.56 5.40 6.00
C SER A 12 11.73 6.38 7.16
N ALA A 13 11.20 7.59 7.00
CA ALA A 13 11.20 8.63 8.03
C ALA A 13 10.60 8.14 9.37
N ASP A 14 9.68 7.17 9.31
CA ASP A 14 9.06 6.51 10.47
C ASP A 14 9.28 4.98 10.47
N ALA A 15 10.54 4.55 10.38
CA ALA A 15 10.90 3.13 10.37
C ALA A 15 10.42 2.37 11.62
N ALA A 16 10.56 3.01 12.77
CA ALA A 16 10.15 2.43 14.05
C ALA A 16 8.63 2.28 14.14
N GLY A 17 7.86 3.33 13.80
CA GLY A 17 6.40 3.27 13.81
C GLY A 17 5.86 2.25 12.83
N VAL A 18 6.39 2.19 11.60
CA VAL A 18 6.01 1.18 10.61
C VAL A 18 6.28 -0.24 11.11
N LEU A 19 7.45 -0.49 11.71
CA LEU A 19 7.80 -1.83 12.20
C LEU A 19 6.96 -2.24 13.41
N VAL A 20 6.73 -1.33 14.35
CA VAL A 20 5.92 -1.58 15.56
C VAL A 20 4.46 -1.81 15.19
N VAL A 21 3.86 -0.91 14.41
CA VAL A 21 2.46 -1.02 13.97
C VAL A 21 2.25 -2.24 13.08
N GLY A 22 3.15 -2.46 12.10
CA GLY A 22 3.08 -3.62 11.21
C GLY A 22 3.31 -4.95 11.92
N GLY A 23 4.21 -4.98 12.90
CA GLY A 23 4.44 -6.11 13.78
C GLY A 23 3.23 -6.43 14.66
N PHE A 24 2.64 -5.42 15.29
CA PHE A 24 1.43 -5.56 16.09
C PHE A 24 0.24 -6.06 15.25
N LEU A 25 -0.02 -5.46 14.09
CA LEU A 25 -1.07 -5.90 13.17
C LEU A 25 -0.87 -7.34 12.70
N THR A 26 0.39 -7.72 12.48
CA THR A 26 0.73 -9.11 12.14
C THR A 26 0.40 -10.05 13.29
N LEU A 27 0.82 -9.72 14.51
CA LEU A 27 0.53 -10.54 15.70
C LEU A 27 -0.99 -10.70 15.85
N LEU A 28 -1.72 -9.59 15.77
CA LEU A 28 -3.15 -9.57 15.90
C LEU A 28 -3.83 -10.40 14.80
N ALA A 29 -3.37 -10.30 13.55
CA ALA A 29 -3.87 -11.15 12.46
C ALA A 29 -3.61 -12.65 12.71
N TRP A 30 -2.43 -13.00 13.23
CA TRP A 30 -2.06 -14.38 13.53
C TRP A 30 -2.83 -14.98 14.70
N VAL A 31 -3.27 -14.16 15.67
CA VAL A 31 -4.04 -14.63 16.82
C VAL A 31 -5.55 -14.54 16.56
N ALA A 32 -6.04 -13.40 16.07
CA ALA A 32 -7.48 -13.17 15.88
C ALA A 32 -8.08 -14.10 14.83
N THR A 33 -7.36 -14.39 13.73
CA THR A 33 -7.87 -15.27 12.67
C THR A 33 -8.15 -16.70 13.16
N PRO A 34 -7.19 -17.44 13.75
CA PRO A 34 -7.46 -18.80 14.23
C PRO A 34 -8.44 -18.83 15.40
N VAL A 35 -8.41 -17.83 16.31
CA VAL A 35 -9.38 -17.73 17.40
C VAL A 35 -10.80 -17.55 16.84
N TRP A 36 -10.97 -16.68 15.85
CA TRP A 36 -12.26 -16.48 15.18
C TRP A 36 -12.70 -17.75 14.44
N VAL A 37 -11.80 -18.40 13.69
CA VAL A 37 -12.12 -19.66 13.00
C VAL A 37 -12.55 -20.73 14.00
N GLY A 38 -11.79 -20.97 15.06
CA GLY A 38 -12.16 -21.91 16.13
C GLY A 38 -13.48 -21.56 16.80
N GLY A 39 -13.73 -20.26 17.01
CA GLY A 39 -15.00 -19.74 17.49
C GLY A 39 -16.17 -20.07 16.55
N VAL A 40 -16.03 -19.82 15.25
CA VAL A 40 -17.06 -20.15 14.24
C VAL A 40 -17.33 -21.65 14.19
N LEU A 41 -16.32 -22.51 14.29
CA LEU A 41 -16.52 -23.95 14.33
C LEU A 41 -17.30 -24.40 15.56
N ALA A 42 -17.05 -23.78 16.72
CA ALA A 42 -17.78 -24.09 17.96
C ALA A 42 -19.19 -23.46 18.00
N VAL A 43 -19.33 -22.26 17.46
CA VAL A 43 -20.54 -21.44 17.47
C VAL A 43 -20.71 -20.79 16.08
N PRO A 44 -21.39 -21.47 15.14
CA PRO A 44 -21.52 -21.00 13.74
C PRO A 44 -22.01 -19.56 13.56
N PRO A 45 -22.93 -19.03 14.40
CA PRO A 45 -23.34 -17.63 14.32
C PRO A 45 -22.20 -16.60 14.47
N LEU A 46 -21.04 -16.95 15.04
CA LEU A 46 -19.89 -16.04 15.16
C LEU A 46 -19.29 -15.60 13.82
N VAL A 47 -19.73 -16.18 12.70
CA VAL A 47 -19.33 -15.74 11.36
C VAL A 47 -19.62 -14.25 11.12
N VAL A 48 -20.63 -13.67 11.78
CA VAL A 48 -20.96 -12.24 11.68
C VAL A 48 -19.83 -11.32 12.16
N LEU A 49 -18.90 -11.84 12.98
CA LEU A 49 -17.73 -11.10 13.47
C LEU A 49 -16.55 -11.13 12.48
N ALA A 50 -16.68 -11.78 11.32
CA ALA A 50 -15.61 -11.86 10.33
C ALA A 50 -14.99 -10.50 9.96
N PRO A 51 -15.76 -9.43 9.70
CA PRO A 51 -15.17 -8.14 9.33
C PRO A 51 -14.26 -7.57 10.41
N LEU A 52 -14.63 -7.76 11.69
CA LEU A 52 -13.85 -7.29 12.83
C LEU A 52 -12.62 -8.17 13.08
N ALA A 53 -12.80 -9.49 13.10
CA ALA A 53 -11.71 -10.45 13.33
C ALA A 53 -10.64 -10.40 12.23
N LEU A 54 -11.05 -10.15 10.99
CA LEU A 54 -10.15 -10.10 9.83
C LEU A 54 -9.64 -8.68 9.53
N ALA A 55 -10.12 -7.64 10.22
CA ALA A 55 -9.69 -6.26 9.99
C ALA A 55 -8.16 -6.07 10.03
N PRO A 56 -7.41 -6.64 11.00
CA PRO A 56 -5.96 -6.52 11.03
C PRO A 56 -5.30 -7.16 9.80
N ALA A 57 -5.82 -8.31 9.35
CA ALA A 57 -5.33 -9.00 8.17
C ALA A 57 -5.63 -8.23 6.88
N PHE A 58 -6.79 -7.58 6.78
CA PHE A 58 -7.13 -6.72 5.65
C PHE A 58 -6.24 -5.48 5.60
N VAL A 59 -6.11 -4.73 6.68
CA VAL A 59 -5.22 -3.55 6.73
C VAL A 59 -3.80 -3.93 6.34
N LEU A 60 -3.28 -5.04 6.86
CA LEU A 60 -1.95 -5.51 6.53
C LEU A 60 -1.79 -5.87 5.05
N ARG A 61 -2.80 -6.49 4.43
CA ARG A 61 -2.77 -6.76 2.99
C ARG A 61 -2.81 -5.48 2.16
N GLY A 62 -3.62 -4.49 2.53
CA GLY A 62 -3.67 -3.21 1.82
C GLY A 62 -2.35 -2.45 1.95
N TYR A 63 -1.70 -2.53 3.11
CA TYR A 63 -0.35 -2.00 3.30
C TYR A 63 0.65 -2.62 2.32
N LEU A 64 0.62 -3.95 2.19
CA LEU A 64 1.49 -4.66 1.24
C LEU A 64 1.21 -4.26 -0.22
N VAL A 65 -0.05 -3.98 -0.58
CA VAL A 65 -0.40 -3.41 -1.90
C VAL A 65 0.26 -2.04 -2.10
N ARG A 66 0.19 -1.15 -1.09
CA ARG A 66 0.85 0.17 -1.14
C ARG A 66 2.37 0.04 -1.32
N VAL A 67 3.00 -0.93 -0.66
CA VAL A 67 4.44 -1.23 -0.82
C VAL A 67 4.77 -1.73 -2.23
N VAL A 68 3.89 -2.54 -2.84
CA VAL A 68 4.05 -2.95 -4.24
C VAL A 68 3.94 -1.75 -5.18
N ALA A 69 2.95 -0.88 -4.98
CA ALA A 69 2.79 0.33 -5.78
C ALA A 69 4.03 1.24 -5.72
N GLY A 70 4.54 1.53 -4.52
CA GLY A 70 5.77 2.32 -4.35
C GLY A 70 7.02 1.62 -4.93
N GLY A 71 7.06 0.29 -4.88
CA GLY A 71 8.13 -0.50 -5.46
C GLY A 71 8.18 -0.42 -6.99
N GLY A 72 7.02 -0.35 -7.64
CA GLY A 72 6.90 -0.18 -9.09
C GLY A 72 7.11 1.27 -9.54
N ALA A 73 6.46 2.23 -8.88
CA ALA A 73 6.49 3.63 -9.29
C ALA A 73 7.84 4.31 -9.01
N THR A 74 8.40 4.13 -7.80
CA THR A 74 9.60 4.87 -7.37
C THR A 74 10.75 3.97 -6.95
N GLY A 75 10.59 2.65 -7.05
CA GLY A 75 11.57 1.70 -6.53
C GLY A 75 11.68 1.68 -4.99
N ASN A 76 10.71 2.29 -4.28
CA ASN A 76 10.73 2.58 -2.84
C ASN A 76 11.97 3.39 -2.38
N ARG A 77 12.34 4.43 -3.13
CA ARG A 77 13.52 5.28 -2.80
C ARG A 77 13.40 5.98 -1.45
N GLU A 78 12.22 6.46 -1.11
CA GLU A 78 11.88 7.13 0.17
C GLU A 78 11.67 6.16 1.34
N GLY A 79 11.74 4.85 1.07
CA GLY A 79 11.55 3.81 2.07
C GLY A 79 10.11 3.29 2.14
N ALA A 80 9.79 2.60 3.23
CA ALA A 80 8.48 2.02 3.48
C ALA A 80 7.41 3.11 3.72
N PRO A 81 6.25 3.06 3.04
CA PRO A 81 5.17 4.02 3.27
C PRO A 81 4.67 3.99 4.72
N PRO A 82 4.19 5.11 5.29
CA PRO A 82 3.60 5.11 6.64
C PRO A 82 2.20 4.47 6.67
N PHE A 83 1.78 4.01 7.85
CA PHE A 83 0.42 3.51 8.11
C PHE A 83 -0.58 4.67 8.27
N VAL A 84 -0.92 5.30 7.14
CA VAL A 84 -1.93 6.37 7.04
C VAL A 84 -3.11 5.94 6.17
N ALA A 85 -4.25 6.63 6.29
CA ALA A 85 -5.48 6.30 5.58
C ALA A 85 -5.94 4.84 5.80
N TRP A 86 -6.14 4.48 7.07
CA TRP A 86 -6.56 3.14 7.52
C TRP A 86 -7.77 2.55 6.77
N ASN A 87 -8.73 3.40 6.40
CA ASN A 87 -9.88 2.99 5.62
C ASN A 87 -9.49 2.52 4.20
N GLU A 88 -8.53 3.19 3.54
CA GLU A 88 -8.03 2.77 2.23
C GLU A 88 -7.24 1.46 2.33
N LEU A 89 -6.38 1.36 3.35
CA LEU A 89 -5.65 0.12 3.66
C LEU A 89 -6.62 -1.06 3.86
N TYR A 90 -7.70 -0.87 4.61
CA TYR A 90 -8.72 -1.90 4.77
C TYR A 90 -9.40 -2.28 3.44
N ARG A 91 -9.82 -1.29 2.65
CA ARG A 91 -10.52 -1.50 1.36
C ARG A 91 -9.62 -2.20 0.34
N ASP A 92 -8.39 -1.76 0.19
CA ASP A 92 -7.44 -2.38 -0.74
C ASP A 92 -6.98 -3.75 -0.25
N GLY A 93 -6.95 -3.94 1.06
CA GLY A 93 -6.83 -5.24 1.71
C GLY A 93 -7.94 -6.20 1.31
N ALA A 94 -9.20 -5.78 1.45
CA ALA A 94 -10.37 -6.58 1.09
C ALA A 94 -10.39 -6.90 -0.42
N LYS A 95 -10.07 -5.93 -1.29
CA LYS A 95 -9.93 -6.17 -2.74
C LYS A 95 -8.81 -7.16 -3.06
N SER A 96 -7.67 -7.07 -2.35
CA SER A 96 -6.56 -8.02 -2.50
C SER A 96 -6.95 -9.43 -2.07
N VAL A 97 -7.74 -9.58 -1.00
CA VAL A 97 -8.30 -10.87 -0.59
C VAL A 97 -9.25 -11.39 -1.65
N LEU A 98 -10.17 -10.56 -2.14
CA LEU A 98 -11.08 -10.92 -3.22
C LEU A 98 -10.34 -11.35 -4.50
N LEU A 99 -9.27 -10.65 -4.87
CA LEU A 99 -8.38 -11.04 -5.97
C LEU A 99 -7.82 -12.45 -5.76
N SER A 100 -7.32 -12.74 -4.56
CA SER A 100 -6.79 -14.07 -4.25
C SER A 100 -7.87 -15.14 -4.23
N ALA A 101 -9.07 -14.82 -3.74
CA ALA A 101 -10.21 -15.73 -3.75
C ALA A 101 -10.67 -16.05 -5.18
N LEU A 102 -10.75 -15.04 -6.05
CA LEU A 102 -11.08 -15.22 -7.47
C LEU A 102 -10.04 -16.06 -8.20
N LEU A 103 -8.76 -15.84 -7.92
CA LEU A 103 -7.67 -16.67 -8.45
C LEU A 103 -7.70 -18.11 -7.93
N LEU A 104 -8.21 -18.36 -6.71
CA LEU A 104 -8.33 -19.72 -6.14
C LEU A 104 -9.67 -20.39 -6.45
N ALA A 105 -10.66 -19.65 -6.98
CA ALA A 105 -12.00 -20.16 -7.23
C ALA A 105 -12.02 -21.43 -8.11
N PRO A 106 -11.21 -21.56 -9.18
CA PRO A 106 -11.18 -22.80 -9.97
C PRO A 106 -10.73 -24.02 -9.15
N LEU A 107 -9.74 -23.83 -8.27
CA LEU A 107 -9.26 -24.88 -7.38
C LEU A 107 -10.31 -25.22 -6.30
N ALA A 108 -10.97 -24.21 -5.73
CA ALA A 108 -12.05 -24.42 -4.78
C ALA A 108 -13.23 -25.18 -5.40
N LEU A 109 -13.58 -24.87 -6.66
CA LEU A 109 -14.59 -25.59 -7.42
C LEU A 109 -14.19 -27.06 -7.63
N LEU A 110 -12.92 -27.32 -7.99
CA LEU A 110 -12.40 -28.68 -8.12
C LEU A 110 -12.57 -29.49 -6.82
N PHE A 111 -12.22 -28.89 -5.67
CA PHE A 111 -12.42 -29.54 -4.37
C PHE A 111 -13.89 -29.74 -4.02
N ALA A 112 -14.76 -28.78 -4.33
CA ALA A 112 -16.20 -28.92 -4.11
C ALA A 112 -16.79 -30.06 -4.93
N VAL A 113 -16.42 -30.17 -6.21
CA VAL A 113 -16.83 -31.28 -7.09
C VAL A 113 -16.29 -32.62 -6.58
N ALA A 114 -15.02 -32.67 -6.16
CA ALA A 114 -14.43 -33.88 -5.61
C ALA A 114 -15.12 -34.33 -4.31
N ALA A 115 -15.47 -33.40 -3.43
CA ALA A 115 -16.19 -33.68 -2.20
C ALA A 115 -17.63 -34.16 -2.47
N LEU A 116 -18.34 -33.53 -3.42
CA LEU A 116 -19.65 -33.98 -3.88
C LEU A 116 -19.61 -35.39 -4.47
N ALA A 117 -18.60 -35.68 -5.31
CA ALA A 117 -18.40 -37.00 -5.88
C ALA A 117 -18.13 -38.04 -4.79
N PHE A 118 -17.26 -37.72 -3.82
CA PHE A 118 -16.98 -38.59 -2.69
C PHE A 118 -18.23 -38.88 -1.85
N ALA A 119 -19.00 -37.84 -1.52
CA ALA A 119 -20.25 -38.00 -0.78
C ALA A 119 -21.28 -38.85 -1.55
N ALA A 120 -21.40 -38.67 -2.87
CA ALA A 120 -22.32 -39.47 -3.70
C ALA A 120 -21.96 -40.97 -3.72
N VAL A 121 -20.67 -41.30 -3.66
CA VAL A 121 -20.20 -42.69 -3.51
C VAL A 121 -20.52 -43.23 -2.12
N GLU A 122 -20.25 -42.45 -1.08
CA GLU A 122 -20.48 -42.85 0.32
C GLU A 122 -21.97 -43.11 0.60
N THR A 123 -22.87 -42.29 0.03
CA THR A 123 -24.31 -42.47 0.16
C THR A 123 -24.90 -43.53 -0.78
N GLY A 124 -24.06 -44.20 -1.59
CA GLY A 124 -24.49 -45.21 -2.57
C GLY A 124 -25.32 -44.64 -3.73
N ALA A 125 -25.29 -43.33 -3.97
CA ALA A 125 -25.98 -42.68 -5.08
C ALA A 125 -25.29 -42.98 -6.43
N VAL A 126 -24.01 -43.36 -6.40
CA VAL A 126 -23.24 -43.81 -7.55
C VAL A 126 -22.64 -45.18 -7.24
N ASP A 127 -23.04 -46.19 -8.03
CA ASP A 127 -22.45 -47.53 -7.92
C ASP A 127 -21.16 -47.62 -8.74
N LEU A 128 -20.03 -47.84 -8.04
CA LEU A 128 -18.72 -48.01 -8.65
C LEU A 128 -18.40 -49.48 -8.99
N ALA A 129 -19.21 -50.45 -8.52
CA ALA A 129 -19.01 -51.87 -8.77
C ALA A 129 -18.82 -52.25 -10.26
N PRO A 130 -19.56 -51.68 -11.23
CA PRO A 130 -19.32 -51.98 -12.64
C PRO A 130 -17.97 -51.46 -13.15
N ALA A 131 -17.52 -50.30 -12.65
CA ALA A 131 -16.25 -49.70 -13.05
C ALA A 131 -15.06 -50.43 -12.40
N THR A 132 -15.16 -50.79 -11.12
CA THR A 132 -14.13 -51.58 -10.42
C THR A 132 -14.05 -53.00 -10.98
N GLY A 133 -15.18 -53.63 -11.32
CA GLY A 133 -15.20 -54.95 -11.95
C GLY A 133 -14.57 -54.99 -13.34
N LEU A 134 -14.67 -53.91 -14.13
CA LEU A 134 -13.93 -53.79 -15.39
C LEU A 134 -12.43 -53.58 -15.17
N ALA A 135 -12.05 -52.75 -14.20
CA ALA A 135 -10.64 -52.55 -13.84
C ALA A 135 -10.01 -53.84 -13.32
N GLU A 136 -10.70 -54.63 -12.50
CA GLU A 136 -10.21 -55.91 -11.98
C GLU A 136 -10.00 -56.94 -13.10
N ARG A 137 -10.91 -56.99 -14.09
CA ARG A 137 -10.75 -57.87 -15.25
C ARG A 137 -9.60 -57.46 -16.17
N ALA A 138 -9.33 -56.17 -16.32
CA ALA A 138 -8.30 -55.67 -17.23
C ALA A 138 -6.90 -55.64 -16.60
N LEU A 139 -6.80 -55.33 -15.31
CA LEU A 139 -5.54 -55.00 -14.63
C LEU A 139 -5.26 -55.93 -13.42
N GLY A 140 -6.15 -56.88 -13.14
CA GLY A 140 -6.02 -57.86 -12.06
C GLY A 140 -6.55 -57.41 -10.69
N PRO A 141 -6.49 -58.29 -9.66
CA PRO A 141 -7.17 -58.08 -8.36
C PRO A 141 -6.68 -56.90 -7.51
N ARG A 142 -5.58 -56.25 -7.90
CA ARG A 142 -5.03 -55.06 -7.21
C ARG A 142 -5.26 -53.75 -7.97
N SER A 143 -6.07 -53.78 -9.03
CA SER A 143 -6.26 -52.62 -9.89
C SER A 143 -7.11 -51.52 -9.27
N ALA A 144 -8.13 -51.86 -8.47
CA ALA A 144 -8.99 -50.88 -7.82
C ALA A 144 -8.22 -49.91 -6.90
N PRO A 145 -7.38 -50.35 -5.94
CA PRO A 145 -6.56 -49.44 -5.14
C PRO A 145 -5.47 -48.74 -5.97
N ALA A 146 -4.96 -49.38 -7.04
CA ALA A 146 -3.96 -48.78 -7.91
C ALA A 146 -4.52 -47.62 -8.76
N VAL A 147 -5.74 -47.75 -9.28
CA VAL A 147 -6.44 -46.72 -10.06
C VAL A 147 -6.84 -45.55 -9.16
N LEU A 148 -7.35 -45.82 -7.95
CA LEU A 148 -7.64 -44.78 -6.96
C LEU A 148 -6.37 -44.06 -6.51
N GLY A 149 -5.28 -44.80 -6.26
CA GLY A 149 -3.98 -44.23 -5.90
C GLY A 149 -3.37 -43.39 -7.02
N ALA A 150 -3.43 -43.86 -8.27
CA ALA A 150 -2.96 -43.12 -9.43
C ALA A 150 -3.80 -41.85 -9.69
N GLY A 151 -5.13 -41.94 -9.55
CA GLY A 151 -6.03 -40.79 -9.69
C GLY A 151 -5.79 -39.74 -8.60
N GLY A 152 -5.67 -40.16 -7.34
CA GLY A 152 -5.32 -39.27 -6.23
C GLY A 152 -3.92 -38.66 -6.36
N GLY A 153 -2.95 -39.44 -6.85
CA GLY A 153 -1.60 -38.96 -7.15
C GLY A 153 -1.58 -37.88 -8.23
N LEU A 154 -2.25 -38.13 -9.36
CA LEU A 154 -2.37 -37.17 -10.44
C LEU A 154 -3.09 -35.88 -10.00
N LEU A 155 -4.19 -36.01 -9.25
CA LEU A 155 -4.89 -34.87 -8.65
C LEU A 155 -3.96 -34.08 -7.73
N SER A 156 -3.19 -34.75 -6.89
CA SER A 156 -2.23 -34.10 -5.98
C SER A 156 -1.15 -33.33 -6.74
N VAL A 157 -0.61 -33.90 -7.83
CA VAL A 157 0.34 -33.22 -8.70
C VAL A 157 -0.30 -32.02 -9.41
N ALA A 158 -1.53 -32.16 -9.91
CA ALA A 158 -2.26 -31.07 -10.55
C ALA A 158 -2.54 -29.92 -9.57
N VAL A 159 -2.96 -30.24 -8.34
CA VAL A 159 -3.15 -29.26 -7.26
C VAL A 159 -1.84 -28.56 -6.93
N ALA A 160 -0.74 -29.31 -6.77
CA ALA A 160 0.57 -28.73 -6.48
C ALA A 160 1.05 -27.81 -7.61
N ALA A 161 0.90 -28.23 -8.87
CA ALA A 161 1.23 -27.42 -10.04
C ALA A 161 0.38 -26.15 -10.10
N TYR A 162 -0.92 -26.25 -9.81
CA TYR A 162 -1.82 -25.11 -9.74
C TYR A 162 -1.42 -24.14 -8.63
N LEU A 163 -1.09 -24.63 -7.44
CA LEU A 163 -0.66 -23.80 -6.31
C LEU A 163 0.67 -23.11 -6.59
N LEU A 164 1.58 -23.76 -7.31
CA LEU A 164 2.83 -23.16 -7.75
C LEU A 164 2.57 -22.05 -8.79
N ALA A 165 1.72 -22.32 -9.78
CA ALA A 165 1.28 -21.31 -10.74
C ALA A 165 0.60 -20.13 -10.05
N PHE A 166 -0.26 -20.39 -9.06
CA PHE A 166 -0.89 -19.38 -8.23
C PHE A 166 0.15 -18.56 -7.45
N ALA A 167 1.15 -19.19 -6.84
CA ALA A 167 2.21 -18.50 -6.11
C ALA A 167 3.08 -17.59 -7.00
N TYR A 168 3.19 -17.92 -8.30
CA TYR A 168 3.89 -17.12 -9.30
C TYR A 168 3.02 -15.99 -9.88
N VAL A 169 1.77 -16.29 -10.24
CA VAL A 169 0.84 -15.38 -10.92
C VAL A 169 0.21 -14.36 -9.96
N ARG A 170 -0.06 -14.76 -8.70
CA ARG A 170 -0.67 -13.88 -7.70
C ARG A 170 0.12 -12.57 -7.49
N PRO A 171 1.45 -12.56 -7.29
CA PRO A 171 2.19 -11.31 -7.14
C PRO A 171 2.13 -10.42 -8.39
N ALA A 172 2.12 -10.98 -9.60
CA ALA A 172 1.96 -10.24 -10.85
C ALA A 172 0.56 -9.59 -10.95
N ALA A 173 -0.48 -10.34 -10.62
CA ALA A 173 -1.85 -9.80 -10.54
C ALA A 173 -1.97 -8.71 -9.47
N LEU A 174 -1.30 -8.88 -8.33
CA LEU A 174 -1.26 -7.89 -7.26
C LEU A 174 -0.52 -6.62 -7.68
N ALA A 175 0.54 -6.72 -8.48
CA ALA A 175 1.22 -5.56 -9.06
C ALA A 175 0.32 -4.81 -10.05
N ALA A 176 -0.40 -5.52 -10.93
CA ALA A 176 -1.38 -4.91 -11.83
C ALA A 176 -2.54 -4.24 -11.07
N PHE A 177 -2.98 -4.83 -9.96
CA PHE A 177 -3.93 -4.21 -9.03
C PHE A 177 -3.36 -2.94 -8.40
N ALA A 178 -2.13 -3.01 -7.87
CA ALA A 178 -1.45 -1.91 -7.21
C ALA A 178 -1.21 -0.72 -8.15
N ALA A 179 -0.91 -1.00 -9.42
CA ALA A 179 -0.70 0.01 -10.44
C ALA A 179 -1.97 0.75 -10.88
N SER A 180 -3.14 0.11 -10.81
CA SER A 180 -4.40 0.66 -11.36
C SER A 180 -5.47 0.98 -10.32
N GLY A 181 -5.35 0.45 -9.10
CA GLY A 181 -6.39 0.48 -8.07
C GLY A 181 -7.68 -0.30 -8.42
N ARG A 182 -7.75 -0.93 -9.59
CA ARG A 182 -8.94 -1.58 -10.15
C ARG A 182 -8.77 -3.10 -10.18
N LEU A 183 -9.70 -3.82 -9.56
CA LEU A 183 -9.68 -5.29 -9.53
C LEU A 183 -9.82 -5.92 -10.92
N ARG A 184 -10.56 -5.26 -11.83
CA ARG A 184 -10.74 -5.73 -13.21
C ARG A 184 -9.41 -5.86 -13.95
N ASP A 185 -8.50 -4.91 -13.75
CA ASP A 185 -7.25 -4.87 -14.49
C ASP A 185 -6.24 -5.89 -13.97
N ALA A 186 -6.35 -6.27 -12.69
CA ALA A 186 -5.62 -7.37 -12.07
C ALA A 186 -6.06 -8.76 -12.55
N LEU A 187 -7.24 -8.87 -13.16
CA LEU A 187 -7.80 -10.12 -13.71
C LEU A 187 -7.73 -10.17 -15.24
N ARG A 188 -7.17 -9.15 -15.90
CA ARG A 188 -6.97 -9.19 -17.35
C ARG A 188 -5.80 -10.12 -17.68
N PRO A 189 -6.04 -11.25 -18.36
CA PRO A 189 -4.99 -12.25 -18.59
C PRO A 189 -3.81 -11.68 -19.39
N GLY A 190 -4.07 -10.80 -20.37
CA GLY A 190 -3.00 -10.17 -21.15
C GLY A 190 -2.06 -9.29 -20.32
N ARG A 191 -2.61 -8.48 -19.38
CA ARG A 191 -1.79 -7.61 -18.52
C ARG A 191 -1.00 -8.44 -17.51
N VAL A 192 -1.62 -9.45 -16.91
CA VAL A 192 -0.95 -10.34 -15.95
C VAL A 192 0.11 -11.19 -16.65
N ALA A 193 -0.16 -11.69 -17.86
CA ALA A 193 0.81 -12.46 -18.64
C ALA A 193 1.99 -11.60 -19.11
N ALA A 194 1.79 -10.32 -19.42
CA ALA A 194 2.89 -9.41 -19.75
C ALA A 194 3.88 -9.26 -18.58
N VAL A 195 3.37 -9.13 -17.35
CA VAL A 195 4.21 -9.10 -16.14
C VAL A 195 4.83 -10.47 -15.86
N ALA A 196 4.01 -11.52 -15.84
CA ALA A 196 4.45 -12.87 -15.49
C ALA A 196 5.42 -13.47 -16.53
N GLY A 197 5.36 -13.02 -17.78
CA GLY A 197 6.26 -13.43 -18.86
C GLY A 197 7.57 -12.67 -18.91
N SER A 198 7.76 -11.61 -18.12
CA SER A 198 8.99 -10.83 -18.15
C SER A 198 10.12 -11.55 -17.40
N ALA A 199 11.32 -11.56 -18.00
CA ALA A 199 12.49 -12.19 -17.39
C ALA A 199 12.91 -11.49 -16.08
N GLU A 200 12.71 -10.17 -16.02
CA GLU A 200 12.97 -9.39 -14.81
C GLU A 200 12.01 -9.73 -13.67
N TYR A 201 10.73 -9.93 -13.96
CA TYR A 201 9.78 -10.40 -12.96
C TYR A 201 10.14 -11.80 -12.45
N ALA A 202 10.52 -12.73 -13.34
CA ALA A 202 10.88 -14.08 -12.94
C ALA A 202 12.09 -14.10 -11.97
N THR A 203 13.14 -13.34 -12.29
CA THR A 203 14.34 -13.25 -11.44
C THR A 203 14.05 -12.56 -10.11
N THR A 204 13.30 -11.45 -10.11
CA THR A 204 12.91 -10.76 -8.88
C THR A 204 11.97 -11.60 -8.00
N TRP A 205 11.06 -12.38 -8.60
CA TRP A 205 10.22 -13.33 -7.89
C TRP A 205 11.05 -14.40 -7.19
N LEU A 206 12.03 -15.00 -7.88
CA LEU A 206 12.95 -15.98 -7.27
C LEU A 206 13.71 -15.38 -6.08
N VAL A 207 14.21 -14.15 -6.23
CA VAL A 207 14.88 -13.43 -5.13
C VAL A 207 13.91 -13.18 -3.97
N ALA A 208 12.65 -12.82 -4.26
CA ALA A 208 11.63 -12.63 -3.23
C ALA A 208 11.28 -13.93 -2.50
N VAL A 209 11.16 -15.06 -3.22
CA VAL A 209 10.94 -16.39 -2.63
C VAL A 209 12.11 -16.79 -1.74
N ALA A 210 13.34 -16.60 -2.20
CA ALA A 210 14.54 -16.87 -1.39
C ALA A 210 14.58 -15.99 -0.13
N ALA A 211 14.26 -14.70 -0.26
CA ALA A 211 14.19 -13.77 0.86
C ALA A 211 13.08 -14.13 1.86
N LEU A 212 11.91 -14.55 1.39
CA LEU A 212 10.83 -15.07 2.23
C LEU A 212 11.28 -16.33 2.96
N GLY A 213 11.85 -17.30 2.24
CA GLY A 213 12.32 -18.56 2.83
C GLY A 213 13.37 -18.33 3.93
N ALA A 214 14.42 -17.58 3.63
CA ALA A 214 15.48 -17.26 4.59
C ALA A 214 14.95 -16.41 5.76
N GLY A 215 14.13 -15.40 5.47
CA GLY A 215 13.57 -14.50 6.47
C GLY A 215 12.61 -15.22 7.43
N TYR A 216 11.75 -16.10 6.93
CA TYR A 216 10.88 -16.92 7.78
C TYR A 216 11.64 -18.01 8.55
N ALA A 217 12.67 -18.62 7.96
CA ALA A 217 13.54 -19.56 8.67
C ALA A 217 14.22 -18.90 9.88
N LEU A 218 14.60 -17.62 9.76
CA LEU A 218 15.14 -16.83 10.85
C LEU A 218 14.06 -16.33 11.83
N ALA A 219 12.89 -15.94 11.32
CA ALA A 219 11.80 -15.41 12.14
C ALA A 219 11.10 -16.48 12.99
N ALA A 220 10.91 -17.68 12.44
CA ALA A 220 10.19 -18.79 13.09
C ALA A 220 10.67 -19.12 14.52
N PRO A 221 11.97 -19.33 14.78
CA PRO A 221 12.45 -19.62 16.14
C PRO A 221 12.28 -18.44 17.11
N LEU A 222 12.11 -17.21 16.61
CA LEU A 222 11.91 -16.01 17.41
C LEU A 222 10.43 -15.69 17.67
N VAL A 223 9.49 -16.40 17.03
CA VAL A 223 8.04 -16.17 17.22
C VAL A 223 7.59 -16.36 18.67
N PRO A 224 8.04 -17.39 19.43
CA PRO A 224 7.67 -17.54 20.83
C PRO A 224 8.13 -16.37 21.71
N LEU A 225 9.16 -15.63 21.28
CA LEU A 225 9.69 -14.45 21.95
C LEU A 225 9.01 -13.15 21.49
N VAL A 226 7.96 -13.22 20.67
CA VAL A 226 7.26 -12.09 20.02
C VAL A 226 8.14 -11.34 18.99
N ALA A 227 9.46 -11.30 19.16
CA ALA A 227 10.42 -10.66 18.27
C ALA A 227 10.42 -11.21 16.83
N GLY A 228 10.05 -12.47 16.62
CA GLY A 228 9.92 -13.06 15.29
C GLY A 228 8.78 -12.45 14.45
N VAL A 229 7.77 -11.87 15.09
CA VAL A 229 6.60 -11.30 14.42
C VAL A 229 6.91 -10.03 13.62
N PRO A 230 7.55 -8.98 14.19
CA PRO A 230 7.97 -7.82 13.41
C PRO A 230 8.99 -8.19 12.33
N LEU A 231 9.85 -9.19 12.56
CA LEU A 231 10.75 -9.69 11.52
C LEU A 231 9.98 -10.34 10.36
N ALA A 232 8.99 -11.19 10.64
CA ALA A 232 8.13 -11.77 9.62
C ALA A 232 7.35 -10.70 8.82
N PHE A 233 6.97 -9.60 9.47
CA PHE A 233 6.40 -8.43 8.80
C PHE A 233 7.42 -7.77 7.87
N ALA A 234 8.61 -7.42 8.37
CA ALA A 234 9.66 -6.78 7.59
C ALA A 234 10.04 -7.59 6.34
N VAL A 235 10.18 -8.92 6.49
CA VAL A 235 10.47 -9.84 5.37
C VAL A 235 9.36 -9.79 4.31
N ARG A 236 8.09 -9.71 4.72
CA ARG A 236 6.96 -9.53 3.78
C ARG A 236 7.06 -8.19 3.05
N VAL A 237 7.38 -7.09 3.74
CA VAL A 237 7.55 -5.78 3.10
C VAL A 237 8.64 -5.83 2.02
N VAL A 238 9.79 -6.43 2.33
CA VAL A 238 10.90 -6.61 1.37
C VAL A 238 10.45 -7.40 0.14
N ALA A 239 9.75 -8.52 0.34
CA ALA A 239 9.26 -9.35 -0.77
C ALA A 239 8.27 -8.59 -1.66
N HIS A 240 7.36 -7.81 -1.07
CA HIS A 240 6.37 -7.03 -1.82
C HIS A 240 7.00 -5.84 -2.54
N ALA A 241 8.02 -5.21 -1.97
CA ALA A 241 8.83 -4.20 -2.66
C ALA A 241 9.52 -4.78 -3.90
N LEU A 242 10.01 -6.04 -3.82
CA LEU A 242 10.60 -6.74 -4.96
C LEU A 242 9.57 -7.07 -6.04
N TYR A 243 8.35 -7.48 -5.68
CA TYR A 243 7.27 -7.73 -6.65
C TYR A 243 6.90 -6.47 -7.42
N GLY A 244 6.81 -5.31 -6.75
CA GLY A 244 6.58 -4.03 -7.42
C GLY A 244 7.69 -3.67 -8.39
N ARG A 245 8.95 -3.77 -7.94
CA ARG A 245 10.12 -3.46 -8.76
C ARG A 245 10.22 -4.37 -9.98
N GLY A 246 9.98 -5.67 -9.83
CA GLY A 246 10.02 -6.64 -10.93
C GLY A 246 8.92 -6.45 -11.97
N ALA A 247 7.84 -5.76 -11.60
CA ALA A 247 6.72 -5.47 -12.50
C ALA A 247 6.85 -4.09 -13.19
N ALA A 248 7.75 -3.21 -12.73
CA ALA A 248 7.88 -1.83 -13.18
C ALA A 248 8.10 -1.72 -14.71
N ASP A 249 8.91 -2.62 -15.27
CA ASP A 249 9.23 -2.60 -16.71
C ASP A 249 8.09 -3.14 -17.59
N ALA A 250 7.15 -3.89 -16.99
CA ALA A 250 6.06 -4.54 -17.72
C ALA A 250 4.73 -3.77 -17.65
N ILE A 251 4.54 -2.94 -16.62
CA ILE A 251 3.33 -2.15 -16.42
C ILE A 251 3.66 -0.77 -15.85
N GLU A 252 3.00 0.26 -16.37
CA GLU A 252 3.06 1.59 -15.81
C GLU A 252 2.30 1.64 -14.48
N PHE A 253 2.94 2.26 -13.49
CA PHE A 253 2.36 2.57 -12.20
C PHE A 253 2.02 4.06 -12.22
N ASP A 254 0.76 4.40 -11.96
CA ASP A 254 0.38 5.78 -11.69
C ASP A 254 1.12 6.19 -10.41
N ALA A 255 2.21 6.95 -10.56
CA ALA A 255 2.82 7.59 -9.42
C ALA A 255 1.73 8.47 -8.82
N ALA A 256 1.38 8.24 -7.57
CA ALA A 256 0.61 9.22 -6.82
C ALA A 256 1.51 10.46 -6.73
N GLU A 257 1.38 11.35 -7.71
CA GLU A 257 1.94 12.69 -7.58
C GLU A 257 1.40 13.23 -6.24
N PRO A 258 2.28 13.76 -5.38
CA PRO A 258 1.81 14.66 -4.35
C PRO A 258 0.92 15.65 -5.09
N SER A 259 -0.35 15.74 -4.70
CA SER A 259 -1.18 16.83 -5.21
C SER A 259 -0.57 18.11 -4.66
N GLU A 260 0.44 18.62 -5.36
CA GLU A 260 0.79 20.02 -5.28
C GLU A 260 -0.52 20.75 -5.57
N PRO A 261 -0.98 21.62 -4.67
CA PRO A 261 -2.18 22.39 -4.93
C PRO A 261 -1.94 23.07 -6.26
N ALA A 262 -2.81 22.80 -7.23
CA ALA A 262 -2.76 23.39 -8.56
C ALA A 262 -2.56 24.89 -8.40
N GLU A 263 -1.30 25.33 -8.52
CA GLU A 263 -0.96 26.73 -8.59
C GLU A 263 -1.67 27.17 -9.86
N SER A 264 -2.72 27.95 -9.66
CA SER A 264 -3.68 28.29 -10.68
C SER A 264 -2.99 29.22 -11.66
N ALA A 265 -2.21 28.64 -12.57
CA ALA A 265 -1.72 29.27 -13.77
C ALA A 265 -2.91 29.37 -14.75
N ASP A 266 -3.83 30.30 -14.45
CA ASP A 266 -4.36 31.20 -15.47
C ASP A 266 -5.26 32.28 -14.85
N SER A 267 -4.74 33.49 -14.81
CA SER A 267 -5.52 34.70 -15.06
C SER A 267 -4.60 35.76 -15.65
N PRO A 268 -4.77 36.13 -16.93
CA PRO A 268 -4.01 37.21 -17.53
C PRO A 268 -4.62 38.57 -17.14
N ALA A 269 -3.72 39.55 -16.97
CA ALA A 269 -3.92 40.99 -17.10
C ALA A 269 -4.74 41.72 -16.00
N ALA A 270 -4.02 42.40 -15.11
CA ALA A 270 -4.29 43.79 -14.71
C ALA A 270 -3.15 44.33 -13.83
N GLY A 271 -2.09 44.85 -14.44
CA GLY A 271 -1.08 45.70 -13.78
C GLY A 271 -1.20 47.11 -14.33
N ALA A 272 -1.47 48.08 -13.46
CA ALA A 272 -1.80 49.47 -13.79
C ALA A 272 -0.57 50.36 -14.04
N SER A 273 -0.78 51.35 -14.92
CA SER A 273 -0.24 52.73 -14.92
C SER A 273 1.27 52.98 -15.05
N GLU A 274 1.69 53.63 -16.15
CA GLU A 274 2.25 55.00 -16.14
C GLU A 274 2.60 55.51 -17.56
N SER A 275 1.84 56.49 -18.07
CA SER A 275 2.37 57.51 -19.01
C SER A 275 1.37 58.68 -19.20
N PRO A 276 1.85 59.92 -19.43
CA PRO A 276 1.13 61.15 -19.13
C PRO A 276 0.25 61.67 -20.28
N ALA A 277 -0.75 62.49 -19.90
CA ALA A 277 -1.72 63.21 -20.72
C ALA A 277 -1.08 64.19 -21.75
N PRO A 278 -1.82 64.76 -22.75
CA PRO A 278 -2.83 65.80 -22.47
C PRO A 278 -4.02 65.79 -23.50
N PRO A 279 -4.83 66.86 -23.70
CA PRO A 279 -6.30 66.77 -23.53
C PRO A 279 -7.07 66.99 -24.83
N SER A 280 -8.37 66.63 -24.90
CA SER A 280 -9.39 67.37 -25.67
C SER A 280 -10.81 66.81 -25.51
N ALA A 281 -11.71 67.74 -25.17
CA ALA A 281 -13.13 67.85 -25.56
C ALA A 281 -14.20 66.90 -24.95
N SER A 282 -15.05 67.52 -24.12
CA SER A 282 -16.40 67.18 -23.64
C SER A 282 -17.45 67.03 -24.79
N PRO A 283 -18.80 66.96 -24.53
CA PRO A 283 -19.63 66.05 -23.70
C PRO A 283 -20.95 65.59 -24.39
N THR A 284 -21.66 64.55 -23.91
CA THR A 284 -23.16 64.37 -23.92
C THR A 284 -23.51 62.99 -23.31
N ALA A 285 -24.15 62.85 -22.14
CA ALA A 285 -25.56 63.04 -21.73
C ALA A 285 -26.57 61.95 -22.20
N ALA A 286 -27.23 61.32 -21.21
CA ALA A 286 -28.58 60.68 -21.17
C ALA A 286 -28.52 59.30 -20.45
N SER A 287 -28.97 59.14 -19.19
CA SER A 287 -30.34 59.11 -18.65
C SER A 287 -31.05 57.75 -18.85
N GLY A 288 -31.43 57.10 -17.74
CA GLY A 288 -32.34 55.93 -17.74
C GLY A 288 -32.29 55.11 -16.46
N ALA A 289 -33.29 55.26 -15.60
CA ALA A 289 -33.49 54.65 -14.28
C ALA A 289 -34.14 53.23 -14.36
N PRO A 290 -34.33 52.50 -13.23
CA PRO A 290 -34.33 51.02 -13.12
C PRO A 290 -35.73 50.37 -13.11
N PRO A 291 -35.86 49.03 -13.10
CA PRO A 291 -37.10 48.37 -12.73
C PRO A 291 -37.04 47.57 -11.40
N GLU A 292 -38.20 47.61 -10.74
CA GLU A 292 -38.66 46.92 -9.51
C GLU A 292 -38.91 45.40 -9.68
N PRO A 293 -39.19 44.67 -8.57
CA PRO A 293 -39.26 43.20 -8.51
C PRO A 293 -40.69 42.63 -8.62
N ALA A 294 -40.81 41.38 -9.08
CA ALA A 294 -42.03 40.57 -8.98
C ALA A 294 -41.71 39.06 -8.80
N ASP A 295 -42.55 38.42 -7.99
CA ASP A 295 -42.44 37.12 -7.29
C ASP A 295 -43.22 35.99 -8.07
N PRO A 296 -43.58 34.81 -7.52
CA PRO A 296 -42.83 33.54 -7.47
C PRO A 296 -43.48 32.32 -8.19
N SER A 297 -42.81 31.14 -8.05
CA SER A 297 -43.26 29.71 -8.14
C SER A 297 -42.95 28.90 -9.42
N PRO A 298 -42.85 27.55 -9.36
CA PRO A 298 -42.52 26.65 -8.24
C PRO A 298 -41.50 25.51 -8.58
N ASP A 299 -41.00 24.87 -7.53
CA ASP A 299 -40.59 23.45 -7.40
C ASP A 299 -39.74 22.79 -8.50
N ARG A 300 -38.41 22.78 -8.27
CA ARG A 300 -37.56 21.66 -8.66
C ARG A 300 -36.60 21.31 -7.52
N PHE A 301 -36.81 20.14 -6.93
CA PHE A 301 -35.94 19.55 -5.93
C PHE A 301 -34.62 19.10 -6.59
N ASP A 302 -33.61 19.96 -6.59
CA ASP A 302 -32.22 19.55 -6.74
C ASP A 302 -31.56 19.60 -5.35
N GLY A 303 -31.23 18.42 -4.84
CA GLY A 303 -30.56 18.24 -3.55
C GLY A 303 -29.16 18.86 -3.57
N GLY A 304 -29.08 20.09 -3.07
CA GLY A 304 -27.85 20.85 -2.95
C GLY A 304 -26.78 20.14 -2.11
N SER A 305 -25.63 19.95 -2.73
CA SER A 305 -24.34 19.71 -2.10
C SER A 305 -24.04 20.81 -1.09
N ARG A 306 -23.99 20.46 0.21
CA ARG A 306 -23.44 21.36 1.22
C ARG A 306 -21.93 21.48 0.97
N ARG A 307 -21.49 22.74 0.80
CA ARG A 307 -20.09 23.13 0.88
C ARG A 307 -19.55 22.72 2.25
N SER A 308 -18.76 21.65 2.31
CA SER A 308 -17.91 21.41 3.48
C SER A 308 -16.94 22.57 3.58
N ALA A 309 -16.93 23.24 4.73
CA ALA A 309 -15.91 24.20 5.07
C ALA A 309 -14.53 23.54 4.90
N THR A 310 -13.68 24.17 4.11
CA THR A 310 -12.32 23.74 3.82
C THR A 310 -11.54 23.72 5.13
N GLU A 311 -11.39 22.54 5.72
CA GLU A 311 -10.50 22.33 6.86
C GLU A 311 -9.05 22.28 6.33
N ALA A 312 -8.17 23.04 6.98
CA ALA A 312 -6.76 23.13 6.57
C ALA A 312 -6.03 21.79 6.77
N SER A 313 -5.03 21.53 5.91
CA SER A 313 -4.22 20.31 5.90
C SER A 313 -3.59 20.00 7.27
N ALA A 314 -3.61 18.72 7.64
CA ALA A 314 -3.14 18.18 8.92
C ALA A 314 -1.64 18.38 9.19
N ALA A 315 -0.86 18.85 8.21
CA ALA A 315 0.55 19.20 8.40
C ALA A 315 0.76 20.57 9.09
N VAL A 316 -0.28 21.39 9.24
CA VAL A 316 -0.18 22.77 9.79
C VAL A 316 -0.91 22.91 11.15
N GLN A 317 -1.64 21.88 11.61
CA GLN A 317 -2.34 21.95 12.89
C GLN A 317 -1.44 21.52 14.06
N THR A 318 -0.60 22.43 14.54
CA THR A 318 -0.04 22.38 15.89
C THR A 318 -0.44 23.66 16.64
N GLY A 319 -0.95 23.50 17.86
CA GLY A 319 -1.17 24.62 18.78
C GLY A 319 -2.59 25.21 18.90
N ARG A 320 -3.67 24.42 18.75
CA ARG A 320 -5.02 24.91 19.08
C ARG A 320 -5.33 24.69 20.56
N THR A 321 -5.02 25.67 21.40
CA THR A 321 -5.65 25.78 22.74
C THR A 321 -7.08 26.27 22.56
N VAL A 322 -8.04 25.63 23.25
CA VAL A 322 -9.44 26.05 23.29
C VAL A 322 -9.57 27.11 24.37
N PRO A 323 -9.89 28.38 24.05
CA PRO A 323 -10.26 29.34 25.08
C PRO A 323 -11.67 28.99 25.55
N ILE A 324 -11.79 28.46 26.77
CA ILE A 324 -13.08 28.42 27.48
C ILE A 324 -13.35 29.86 27.93
N GLY A 325 -14.00 30.62 27.06
CA GLY A 325 -14.54 31.93 27.40
C GLY A 325 -15.83 31.76 28.17
N ALA A 326 -15.77 31.83 29.50
CA ALA A 326 -16.92 32.20 30.32
C ALA A 326 -16.96 33.73 30.38
N ASP A 327 -17.99 34.33 29.81
CA ASP A 327 -18.19 35.77 29.88
C ASP A 327 -19.41 36.12 30.73
N ARG A 328 -19.15 37.02 31.67
CA ARG A 328 -20.08 37.93 32.37
C ARG A 328 -20.83 37.39 33.60
N GLY A 329 -20.33 37.80 34.77
CA GLY A 329 -20.90 37.49 36.07
C GLY A 329 -22.04 38.40 36.54
N ALA A 330 -22.72 37.97 37.61
CA ALA A 330 -23.12 38.78 38.76
C ALA A 330 -23.85 37.90 39.80
N ARG A 331 -23.24 37.82 41.00
CA ARG A 331 -23.85 37.80 42.35
C ARG A 331 -24.92 36.73 42.67
N THR A 332 -24.58 35.79 43.57
CA THR A 332 -24.95 35.74 45.00
C THR A 332 -25.01 34.29 45.50
N GLY A 333 -24.34 34.01 46.62
CA GLY A 333 -24.90 33.18 47.69
C GLY A 333 -24.76 31.65 47.62
N VAL A 334 -23.75 31.14 48.34
CA VAL A 334 -23.86 30.08 49.38
C VAL A 334 -24.20 28.62 48.96
N ASP A 335 -23.43 27.71 49.59
CA ASP A 335 -23.57 26.25 49.77
C ASP A 335 -23.02 25.24 48.74
N SER A 336 -21.79 24.78 49.05
CA SER A 336 -21.34 23.37 49.22
C SER A 336 -22.00 22.23 48.42
N ALA A 337 -21.17 21.44 47.70
CA ALA A 337 -20.76 20.07 48.12
C ALA A 337 -20.31 19.18 46.93
N GLY A 338 -19.15 18.54 47.10
CA GLY A 338 -18.76 17.25 46.49
C GLY A 338 -18.10 17.34 45.10
N PHE A 339 -17.02 16.62 44.79
CA PHE A 339 -16.34 15.54 45.50
C PHE A 339 -14.96 15.34 44.84
N GLU A 340 -13.96 15.12 45.70
CA GLU A 340 -12.53 15.04 45.47
C GLU A 340 -12.09 13.58 45.33
N TRP A 341 -11.12 13.28 44.45
CA TRP A 341 -10.29 12.09 44.60
C TRP A 341 -8.89 12.55 44.97
N ASN A 342 -8.57 12.37 46.26
CA ASN A 342 -7.27 12.63 46.85
C ASN A 342 -6.18 11.76 46.22
N ALA A 343 -5.06 12.43 45.99
CA ALA A 343 -3.73 11.86 45.84
C ALA A 343 -3.02 11.94 47.21
N GLU A 344 -2.36 10.87 47.59
CA GLU A 344 -1.31 10.79 48.61
C GLU A 344 -0.54 9.49 48.33
N GLY A 345 0.78 9.35 48.48
CA GLY A 345 1.95 10.21 48.68
C GLY A 345 3.09 9.47 47.94
N ASP A 346 4.23 10.05 47.60
CA ASP A 346 5.23 10.44 48.58
C ASP A 346 6.16 11.51 48.02
N VAL A 347 6.58 12.35 48.94
CA VAL A 347 7.51 13.47 48.79
C VAL A 347 8.91 12.95 49.04
N GLU A 348 9.85 13.22 48.12
CA GLU A 348 11.20 13.59 48.55
C GLU A 348 11.75 14.72 47.67
N SER A 349 12.04 15.81 48.37
CA SER A 349 12.50 17.09 47.88
C SER A 349 13.98 17.07 47.50
N GLY A 350 14.33 17.75 46.42
CA GLY A 350 15.71 18.11 46.09
C GLY A 350 15.73 19.28 45.12
N ASP A 351 15.53 20.49 45.65
CA ASP A 351 15.84 21.76 45.00
C ASP A 351 17.33 21.80 44.61
N GLU A 352 17.67 22.26 43.40
CA GLU A 352 18.69 23.30 43.20
C GLU A 352 18.81 23.78 41.73
N ARG A 353 18.28 24.99 41.53
CA ARG A 353 18.68 26.10 40.62
C ARG A 353 19.72 25.86 39.51
N ALA A 354 19.33 26.22 38.28
CA ALA A 354 20.20 26.89 37.30
C ALA A 354 20.31 28.41 37.60
N PRO A 355 21.42 29.11 37.25
CA PRO A 355 21.50 29.90 36.00
C PRO A 355 22.98 30.12 35.48
N PRO A 356 23.31 31.08 34.57
CA PRO A 356 23.05 31.20 33.13
C PRO A 356 24.40 31.27 32.31
N PRO A 357 24.46 31.72 31.02
CA PRO A 357 25.59 31.45 30.12
C PRO A 357 26.74 32.47 30.26
N ASP A 358 27.92 32.09 29.76
CA ASP A 358 29.09 32.96 29.65
C ASP A 358 29.56 33.07 28.19
N ASP A 359 29.87 34.30 27.82
CA ASP A 359 30.13 34.82 26.49
C ASP A 359 31.56 35.34 26.49
N GLY A 360 32.38 34.98 25.49
CA GLY A 360 33.74 35.52 25.48
C GLY A 360 34.69 35.00 24.42
N HIS A 361 34.60 35.62 23.25
CA HIS A 361 35.66 35.91 22.28
C HIS A 361 37.12 35.50 22.55
N GLY A 362 37.76 35.03 21.45
CA GLY A 362 38.91 35.74 20.90
C GLY A 362 40.17 34.92 20.66
N GLY A 363 40.74 35.01 19.45
CA GLY A 363 42.18 34.82 19.26
C GLY A 363 42.63 34.23 17.92
N ASP A 364 42.92 35.12 16.97
CA ASP A 364 43.52 34.91 15.65
C ASP A 364 44.96 34.34 15.63
N ARG A 365 45.29 33.65 14.52
CA ARG A 365 46.50 33.71 13.63
C ARG A 365 46.88 32.31 13.15
N ALA A 366 46.86 31.98 11.85
CA ALA A 366 47.61 32.51 10.69
C ALA A 366 49.11 32.16 10.70
N GLU A 367 49.51 31.30 9.75
CA GLU A 367 50.74 31.29 8.90
C GLU A 367 50.80 29.92 8.18
N ARG A 368 50.85 29.73 6.86
CA ARG A 368 51.57 30.29 5.67
C ARG A 368 52.64 29.31 5.15
N GLY A 369 52.62 29.12 3.82
CA GLY A 369 53.73 28.63 2.96
C GLY A 369 53.60 27.15 2.59
N GLY A 370 53.32 26.74 1.34
CA GLY A 370 53.98 27.08 0.06
C GLY A 370 54.73 25.80 -0.41
N THR A 371 54.79 25.32 -1.65
CA THR A 371 54.73 25.91 -3.00
C THR A 371 54.74 24.81 -4.07
N ASP A 372 54.25 25.13 -5.29
CA ASP A 372 54.68 24.67 -6.64
C ASP A 372 54.58 23.17 -7.00
N ARG A 373 54.16 22.68 -8.18
CA ARG A 373 54.12 23.09 -9.60
C ARG A 373 53.37 21.92 -10.32
N ARG A 374 52.79 21.94 -11.53
CA ARG A 374 52.93 22.76 -12.75
C ARG A 374 51.74 22.39 -13.68
N ASP A 375 51.22 23.38 -14.39
CA ASP A 375 50.36 23.22 -15.56
C ASP A 375 51.08 22.55 -16.74
N THR A 376 50.34 21.76 -17.52
CA THR A 376 50.45 21.75 -18.99
C THR A 376 49.07 21.60 -19.59
N ASP A 377 48.73 22.58 -20.41
CA ASP A 377 47.48 22.75 -21.14
C ASP A 377 47.72 22.55 -22.65
N ARG A 378 46.62 22.35 -23.41
CA ARG A 378 46.46 22.03 -24.86
C ARG A 378 46.45 20.53 -25.19
N GLY A 379 45.48 19.95 -25.91
CA GLY A 379 44.38 20.47 -26.72
C GLY A 379 44.33 19.73 -28.07
N GLY A 380 43.17 19.20 -28.48
CA GLY A 380 42.83 18.94 -29.89
C GLY A 380 42.65 17.50 -30.38
N ALA A 381 41.37 17.10 -30.47
CA ALA A 381 40.66 16.43 -31.59
C ALA A 381 41.12 15.12 -32.28
N ALA A 382 40.11 14.23 -32.41
CA ALA A 382 39.71 13.39 -33.56
C ALA A 382 40.16 11.91 -33.66
N ASP A 383 39.18 11.12 -34.12
CA ASP A 383 39.15 9.74 -34.66
C ASP A 383 39.30 8.58 -33.66
N GLY A 384 38.45 7.54 -33.61
CA GLY A 384 37.29 7.14 -34.40
C GLY A 384 37.02 5.66 -34.12
N PHE A 385 35.76 5.24 -33.93
CA PHE A 385 35.32 3.88 -34.24
C PHE A 385 33.79 3.79 -34.32
N ASP A 386 33.30 3.54 -35.53
CA ASP A 386 31.93 3.36 -35.96
C ASP A 386 31.70 1.86 -36.25
N TRP A 387 30.53 1.34 -35.88
CA TRP A 387 30.01 0.09 -36.43
C TRP A 387 28.55 0.31 -36.82
N SER A 388 28.35 0.65 -38.08
CA SER A 388 27.05 0.61 -38.74
C SER A 388 27.06 -0.32 -39.97
N ALA A 389 26.16 -1.32 -39.90
CA ALA A 389 25.36 -1.90 -40.99
C ALA A 389 26.07 -2.80 -42.05
N PRO A 390 25.36 -3.58 -42.91
CA PRO A 390 24.09 -3.21 -43.58
C PRO A 390 22.92 -4.22 -43.51
N VAL A 391 21.75 -3.65 -43.77
CA VAL A 391 20.47 -4.27 -44.11
C VAL A 391 20.47 -4.46 -45.63
N ASP A 392 20.26 -5.69 -46.11
CA ASP A 392 19.98 -5.93 -47.53
C ASP A 392 18.47 -5.91 -47.76
N ALA A 393 18.04 -4.94 -48.58
CA ALA A 393 16.78 -4.93 -49.27
C ALA A 393 17.03 -5.37 -50.71
N GLU A 394 16.57 -6.57 -51.07
CA GLU A 394 16.50 -7.01 -52.46
C GLU A 394 15.08 -6.77 -52.98
N ASP A 395 14.96 -5.87 -53.95
CA ASP A 395 13.82 -5.79 -54.85
C ASP A 395 14.32 -5.59 -56.30
N LYS A 396 13.63 -6.29 -57.21
CA LYS A 396 13.63 -6.21 -58.69
C LYS A 396 14.52 -7.16 -59.50
N SER A 397 13.85 -8.20 -60.01
CA SER A 397 13.75 -8.48 -61.46
C SER A 397 12.37 -9.02 -61.78
#